data_AF-A0A8H5CPU1-F1
#
_entry.id   AF-A0A8H5CPU1-F1
#
_cell.length_a   1.000
_cell.length_b   1.000
_cell.length_c   1.000
_cell.angle_alpha   90.00
_cell.angle_beta   90.00
_cell.angle_gamma   90.00
#
_symmetry.space_group_name_H-M   'P 1'
#
loop_
_entity.id
_entity.type
_entity.pdbx_description
1 polymer ?
#
loop_
_entity_poly.entity_id
_entity_poly.type
_entity_poly.pdbx_seq_one_letter_code
_entity_poly.pdbx_strand_id
1 'polypeptide(L)'
;MSRPARTHSRRLLSTVSILFLAFLALVCLCPPAVSAEETHPEYGTVIGIDLRYYILLRWRGGRVEIIANDQGHRITPSWVSFTDEERLVGDAAKNAFHSNPTNTVFDAKRLIGRKTDDPELKRDIKHWPFKSLRRTANPLLLSSTRMRTAHLLLRKSPL
;
A
#
# COMPACT_ATOMS: atom_id res chain seq x y z
N MET A 1 71.41 -13.31 62.47
CA MET A 1 70.54 -12.29 61.83
C MET A 1 69.86 -12.93 60.62
N SER A 2 68.61 -13.35 60.73
CA SER A 2 67.84 -14.04 59.67
C SER A 2 67.00 -13.04 58.87
N ARG A 3 67.15 -13.04 57.54
CA ARG A 3 66.37 -12.21 56.60
C ARG A 3 64.99 -12.86 56.34
N PRO A 4 63.89 -12.07 56.24
CA PRO A 4 62.57 -12.64 56.00
C PRO A 4 62.39 -13.03 54.53
N ALA A 5 61.91 -14.24 54.28
CA ALA A 5 61.53 -14.73 52.96
C ALA A 5 60.19 -14.09 52.53
N ARG A 6 60.26 -13.12 51.62
CA ARG A 6 59.09 -12.36 51.13
C ARG A 6 58.98 -12.47 49.61
N THR A 7 58.73 -13.67 49.08
CA THR A 7 58.80 -13.92 47.63
C THR A 7 57.69 -14.78 47.02
N HIS A 8 56.83 -15.45 47.81
CA HIS A 8 55.77 -16.31 47.25
C HIS A 8 54.42 -15.58 47.04
N SER A 9 53.99 -14.76 48.00
CA SER A 9 52.68 -14.08 47.97
C SER A 9 52.53 -13.04 46.85
N ARG A 10 53.61 -12.33 46.48
CA ARG A 10 53.59 -11.32 45.39
C ARG A 10 53.42 -11.94 44.00
N ARG A 11 53.91 -13.17 43.79
CA ARG A 11 53.77 -13.90 42.51
C ARG A 11 52.34 -14.44 42.33
N LEU A 12 51.72 -14.92 43.41
CA LEU A 12 50.35 -15.41 43.35
C LEU A 12 49.33 -14.29 43.09
N LEU A 13 49.47 -13.15 43.79
CA LEU A 13 48.59 -11.99 43.54
C LEU A 13 48.75 -11.42 42.13
N SER A 14 49.97 -11.40 41.56
CA SER A 14 50.15 -10.90 40.20
C SER A 14 49.55 -11.83 39.16
N THR A 15 49.65 -13.15 39.36
CA THR A 15 49.10 -14.13 38.41
C THR A 15 47.56 -14.10 38.41
N VAL A 16 46.94 -13.98 39.59
CA VAL A 16 45.47 -13.82 39.71
C VAL A 16 45.00 -12.51 39.06
N SER A 17 45.74 -11.41 39.24
CA SER A 17 45.44 -10.13 38.62
C SER A 17 45.55 -10.17 37.09
N ILE A 18 46.58 -10.83 36.56
CA ILE A 18 46.77 -11.01 35.10
C ILE A 18 45.65 -11.87 34.51
N LEU A 19 45.25 -12.95 35.19
CA LEU A 19 44.13 -13.79 34.75
C LEU A 19 42.80 -13.04 34.78
N PHE A 20 42.57 -12.21 35.80
CA PHE A 20 41.38 -11.37 35.90
C PHE A 20 41.32 -10.30 34.79
N LEU A 21 42.45 -9.64 34.51
CA LEU A 21 42.54 -8.67 33.41
C LEU A 21 42.39 -9.33 32.03
N ALA A 22 42.94 -10.53 31.85
CA ALA A 22 42.76 -11.30 30.61
C ALA A 22 41.31 -11.73 30.40
N PHE A 23 40.61 -12.13 31.48
CA PHE A 23 39.18 -12.46 31.43
C PHE A 23 38.32 -11.22 31.13
N LEU A 24 38.61 -10.08 31.76
CA LEU A 24 37.93 -8.81 31.48
C LEU A 24 38.16 -8.35 30.03
N ALA A 25 39.39 -8.50 29.53
CA ALA A 25 39.72 -8.20 28.13
C ALA A 25 38.95 -9.13 27.17
N LEU A 26 38.84 -10.42 27.47
CA LEU A 26 38.08 -11.38 26.66
C LEU A 26 36.57 -11.04 26.63
N VAL A 27 36.00 -10.62 27.75
CA VAL A 27 34.62 -10.15 27.84
C VAL A 27 34.42 -8.84 27.07
N CYS A 28 35.38 -7.91 27.11
CA CYS A 28 35.34 -6.68 26.32
C CYS A 28 35.59 -6.90 24.80
N LEU A 29 36.32 -7.95 24.42
CA LEU A 29 36.60 -8.34 23.02
C LEU A 29 35.47 -9.16 22.40
N CYS A 30 34.56 -9.72 23.21
CA CYS A 30 33.26 -10.19 22.76
C CYS A 30 32.26 -9.03 22.87
N PRO A 31 32.05 -8.21 21.82
CA PRO A 31 30.90 -7.33 21.84
C PRO A 31 29.67 -8.21 22.11
N PRO A 32 28.78 -7.86 23.06
CA PRO A 32 27.49 -8.52 23.12
C PRO A 32 26.94 -8.46 21.70
N ALA A 33 26.58 -9.61 21.14
CA ALA A 33 25.88 -9.67 19.86
C ALA A 33 24.50 -9.04 20.07
N VAL A 34 24.47 -7.72 20.19
CA VAL A 34 23.29 -6.89 19.97
C VAL A 34 23.07 -7.01 18.48
N SER A 35 22.40 -8.08 18.10
CA SER A 35 21.69 -8.12 16.84
C SER A 35 20.67 -7.00 16.95
N ALA A 36 20.81 -5.97 16.12
CA ALA A 36 19.77 -4.99 15.96
C ALA A 36 18.52 -5.78 15.52
N GLU A 37 17.52 -5.86 16.39
CA GLU A 37 16.21 -6.40 16.03
C GLU A 37 15.61 -5.43 15.01
N GLU A 38 15.85 -5.69 13.73
CA GLU A 38 15.14 -5.00 12.66
C GLU A 38 13.68 -5.43 12.75
N THR A 39 12.90 -4.62 13.44
CA THR A 39 11.45 -4.73 13.50
C THR A 39 10.88 -4.40 12.12
N HIS A 40 10.92 -5.38 11.21
CA HIS A 40 10.16 -5.29 9.99
C HIS A 40 8.68 -5.31 10.38
N PRO A 41 7.89 -4.27 10.04
CA PRO A 41 6.45 -4.35 10.18
C PRO A 41 5.98 -5.60 9.42
N GLU A 42 5.32 -6.51 10.13
CA GLU A 42 4.74 -7.70 9.51
C GLU A 42 3.57 -7.25 8.62
N TYR A 43 3.87 -7.03 7.34
CA TYR A 43 2.82 -6.78 6.35
C TYR A 43 2.08 -8.09 6.08
N GLY A 44 0.75 -8.02 6.04
CA GLY A 44 -0.06 -9.11 5.52
C GLY A 44 0.19 -9.34 4.02
N THR A 45 -0.70 -10.09 3.36
CA THR A 45 -0.59 -10.33 1.92
C THR A 45 -0.58 -9.02 1.13
N VAL A 46 0.51 -8.75 0.40
CA VAL A 46 0.64 -7.58 -0.46
C VAL A 46 -0.13 -7.80 -1.77
N ILE A 47 -0.95 -6.81 -2.13
CA ILE A 47 -1.75 -6.80 -3.36
C ILE A 47 -1.33 -5.62 -4.24
N GLY A 48 -1.01 -5.90 -5.50
CA GLY A 48 -0.82 -4.89 -6.54
C GLY A 48 -2.12 -4.66 -7.31
N ILE A 49 -2.42 -3.40 -7.65
CA ILE A 49 -3.62 -3.02 -8.40
C ILE A 49 -3.22 -2.14 -9.58
N ASP A 50 -3.49 -2.58 -10.82
CA ASP A 50 -3.48 -1.68 -11.98
C ASP A 50 -4.85 -1.01 -12.13
N LEU A 51 -4.88 0.32 -12.19
CA LEU A 51 -6.10 1.12 -12.31
C LEU A 51 -6.46 1.46 -13.76
N ARG A 52 -5.65 1.08 -14.77
CA ARG A 52 -6.06 1.23 -16.19
C ARG A 52 -7.20 0.29 -16.52
N TYR A 53 -7.03 -0.96 -16.11
CA TYR A 53 -8.02 -2.02 -16.16
C TYR A 53 -7.86 -2.71 -14.80
N TYR A 54 -8.85 -2.66 -13.90
CA TYR A 54 -8.70 -3.17 -12.52
C TYR A 54 -8.21 -4.63 -12.56
N ILE A 55 -6.91 -4.81 -12.35
CA ILE A 55 -6.20 -6.09 -12.33
C ILE A 55 -5.62 -6.24 -10.94
N LEU A 56 -5.91 -7.36 -10.29
CA LEU A 56 -5.41 -7.69 -8.98
C LEU A 56 -4.27 -8.67 -9.07
N LEU A 57 -3.14 -8.30 -8.49
CA LEU A 57 -1.91 -9.08 -8.43
C LEU A 57 -1.66 -9.45 -6.97
N ARG A 58 -1.39 -10.71 -6.68
CA ARG A 58 -0.98 -11.16 -5.34
C ARG A 58 0.41 -11.75 -5.39
N TRP A 59 1.26 -11.36 -4.45
CA TRP A 59 2.53 -12.03 -4.23
C TRP A 59 2.33 -13.24 -3.31
N ARG A 60 2.65 -14.45 -3.78
CA ARG A 60 2.56 -15.68 -2.98
C ARG A 60 3.64 -16.66 -3.41
N GLY A 61 4.40 -17.19 -2.45
CA GLY A 61 5.38 -18.25 -2.71
C GLY A 61 6.48 -17.85 -3.71
N GLY A 62 6.96 -16.62 -3.65
CA GLY A 62 8.04 -16.12 -4.53
C GLY A 62 7.61 -15.77 -5.96
N ARG A 63 6.29 -15.76 -6.25
CA ARG A 63 5.75 -15.40 -7.56
C ARG A 63 4.57 -14.44 -7.48
N VAL A 64 4.34 -13.71 -8.57
CA VAL A 64 3.13 -12.91 -8.78
C VAL A 64 2.04 -13.77 -9.40
N GLU A 65 0.86 -13.78 -8.80
CA GLU A 65 -0.35 -14.42 -9.33
C GLU A 65 -1.37 -13.35 -9.72
N ILE A 66 -1.96 -13.46 -10.92
CA ILE A 66 -3.10 -12.63 -11.32
C ILE A 66 -4.37 -13.27 -10.79
N ILE A 67 -5.14 -12.52 -10.00
CA ILE A 67 -6.41 -12.97 -9.43
C ILE A 67 -7.52 -12.75 -10.47
N ALA A 68 -8.30 -13.80 -10.75
CA ALA A 68 -9.51 -13.69 -11.55
C ALA A 68 -10.69 -13.17 -10.70
N ASN A 69 -11.60 -12.43 -11.31
CA ASN A 69 -12.86 -12.05 -10.69
C ASN A 69 -13.82 -13.24 -10.57
N ASP A 70 -14.99 -13.01 -10.02
CA ASP A 70 -16.07 -13.98 -9.83
C ASP A 70 -16.56 -14.60 -11.15
N GLN A 71 -16.41 -13.90 -12.28
CA GLN A 71 -16.73 -14.38 -13.62
C GLN A 71 -15.57 -15.12 -14.31
N GLY A 72 -14.42 -15.26 -13.64
CA GLY A 72 -13.23 -15.91 -14.18
C GLY A 72 -12.36 -15.01 -15.08
N HIS A 73 -12.71 -13.73 -15.25
CA HIS A 73 -11.89 -12.77 -15.98
C HIS A 73 -10.72 -12.27 -15.14
N ARG A 74 -9.53 -12.19 -15.73
CA ARG A 74 -8.32 -11.63 -15.09
C ARG A 74 -8.23 -10.11 -15.17
N ILE A 75 -9.20 -9.48 -15.82
CA ILE A 75 -9.31 -8.05 -16.01
C ILE A 75 -10.74 -7.65 -15.64
N THR A 76 -10.88 -6.72 -14.70
CA THR A 76 -12.18 -6.14 -14.36
C THR A 76 -12.31 -4.75 -14.97
N PRO A 77 -13.38 -4.46 -15.74
CA PRO A 77 -13.55 -3.14 -16.33
C PRO A 77 -13.80 -2.08 -15.25
N SER A 78 -13.19 -0.90 -15.43
CA SER A 78 -13.33 0.26 -14.53
C SER A 78 -14.68 0.99 -14.69
N TRP A 79 -15.76 0.24 -14.50
CA TRP A 79 -17.15 0.66 -14.75
C TRP A 79 -17.97 0.53 -13.48
N VAL A 80 -18.86 1.51 -13.24
CA VAL A 80 -19.80 1.51 -12.12
C VAL A 80 -21.16 1.96 -12.64
N SER A 81 -22.19 1.12 -12.47
CA SER A 81 -23.58 1.45 -12.83
C SER A 81 -24.42 1.56 -11.57
N PHE A 82 -25.24 2.60 -11.49
CA PHE A 82 -26.15 2.82 -10.38
C PHE A 82 -27.57 2.48 -10.82
N THR A 83 -28.20 1.54 -10.12
CA THR A 83 -29.62 1.24 -10.22
C THR A 83 -30.35 1.83 -9.00
N ASP A 84 -31.66 1.65 -8.92
CA ASP A 84 -32.44 2.12 -7.76
C ASP A 84 -32.21 1.26 -6.51
N GLU A 85 -31.77 0.01 -6.71
CA GLU A 85 -31.62 -0.99 -5.65
C GLU A 85 -30.15 -1.15 -5.24
N GLU A 86 -29.23 -1.11 -6.19
CA GLU A 86 -27.83 -1.47 -5.96
C GLU A 86 -26.83 -0.72 -6.84
N ARG A 87 -25.55 -0.92 -6.52
CA ARG A 87 -24.42 -0.40 -7.29
C ARG A 87 -23.68 -1.57 -7.93
N LEU A 88 -23.81 -1.68 -9.25
CA LEU A 88 -23.09 -2.65 -10.07
C LEU A 88 -21.67 -2.14 -10.34
N VAL A 89 -20.69 -3.04 -10.31
CA VAL A 89 -19.27 -2.74 -10.57
C VAL A 89 -18.71 -3.78 -11.54
N GLY A 90 -17.73 -3.38 -12.36
CA GLY A 90 -17.03 -4.33 -13.23
C GLY A 90 -17.91 -4.81 -14.38
N ASP A 91 -17.85 -6.11 -14.66
CA ASP A 91 -18.53 -6.73 -15.81
C ASP A 91 -20.05 -6.50 -15.76
N ALA A 92 -20.67 -6.58 -14.58
CA ALA A 92 -22.10 -6.30 -14.40
C ALA A 92 -22.47 -4.87 -14.84
N ALA A 93 -21.67 -3.87 -14.46
CA ALA A 93 -21.88 -2.48 -14.84
C ALA A 93 -21.70 -2.27 -16.35
N LYS A 94 -20.70 -2.92 -16.95
CA LYS A 94 -20.44 -2.85 -18.39
C LYS A 94 -21.59 -3.47 -19.19
N ASN A 95 -22.14 -4.58 -18.73
CA ASN A 95 -23.28 -5.24 -19.37
C ASN A 95 -24.56 -4.39 -19.27
N ALA A 96 -24.78 -3.71 -18.14
CA ALA A 96 -25.92 -2.82 -17.92
C ALA A 96 -25.85 -1.51 -18.73
N PHE A 97 -24.71 -1.16 -19.33
CA PHE A 97 -24.51 0.12 -20.02
C PHE A 97 -25.55 0.39 -21.11
N HIS A 98 -25.86 -0.63 -21.93
CA HIS A 98 -26.75 -0.46 -23.08
C HIS A 98 -28.19 -0.08 -22.65
N SER A 99 -28.64 -0.54 -21.49
CA SER A 99 -29.97 -0.23 -20.94
C SER A 99 -29.97 0.94 -19.96
N ASN A 100 -28.82 1.27 -19.37
CA ASN A 100 -28.69 2.29 -18.32
C ASN A 100 -27.49 3.25 -18.55
N PRO A 101 -27.35 3.89 -19.73
CA PRO A 101 -26.12 4.59 -20.10
C PRO A 101 -25.86 5.86 -19.29
N THR A 102 -26.91 6.61 -18.93
CA THR A 102 -26.80 7.89 -18.20
C THR A 102 -26.42 7.72 -16.72
N ASN A 103 -26.56 6.50 -16.19
CA ASN A 103 -26.26 6.16 -14.80
C ASN A 103 -25.07 5.19 -14.70
N THR A 104 -24.38 4.93 -15.81
CA THR A 104 -23.21 4.07 -15.87
C THR A 104 -21.96 4.91 -16.13
N VAL A 105 -21.10 4.98 -15.13
CA VAL A 105 -19.85 5.75 -15.14
C VAL A 105 -18.69 4.86 -15.57
N PHE A 106 -17.90 5.36 -16.52
CA PHE A 106 -16.64 4.78 -16.97
C PHE A 106 -15.61 5.89 -17.23
N ASP A 107 -14.37 5.52 -17.53
CA ASP A 107 -13.31 6.49 -17.86
C ASP A 107 -13.01 7.54 -16.78
N ALA A 108 -13.42 7.30 -15.53
CA ALA A 108 -13.19 8.22 -14.40
C ALA A 108 -11.69 8.55 -14.19
N LYS A 109 -10.77 7.67 -14.62
CA LYS A 109 -9.33 7.91 -14.61
C LYS A 109 -8.93 9.15 -15.41
N ARG A 110 -9.67 9.48 -16.47
CA ARG A 110 -9.46 10.69 -17.28
C ARG A 110 -9.67 11.98 -16.48
N LEU A 111 -10.40 11.93 -15.38
CA LEU A 111 -10.63 13.09 -14.50
C LEU A 111 -9.50 13.32 -13.49
N ILE A 112 -8.73 12.27 -13.17
CA ILE A 112 -7.77 12.31 -12.07
C ILE A 112 -6.66 13.30 -12.43
N GLY A 113 -6.45 14.29 -11.55
CA GLY A 113 -5.39 15.28 -11.71
C GLY A 113 -5.64 16.34 -12.78
N ARG A 114 -6.78 16.30 -13.49
CA ARG A 114 -7.13 17.31 -14.51
C ARG A 114 -7.93 18.45 -13.90
N LYS A 115 -7.73 19.66 -14.44
CA LYS A 115 -8.53 20.84 -14.10
C LYS A 115 -9.82 20.85 -14.92
N THR A 116 -10.85 21.50 -14.41
CA THR A 116 -12.16 21.61 -15.09
C THR A 116 -12.10 22.31 -16.45
N ASP A 117 -11.09 23.16 -16.66
CA ASP A 117 -10.91 23.96 -17.87
C ASP A 117 -10.07 23.27 -18.95
N ASP A 118 -9.48 22.11 -18.65
CA ASP A 118 -8.64 21.33 -19.57
C ASP A 118 -9.39 21.04 -20.89
N PRO A 119 -8.81 21.43 -22.05
CA PRO A 119 -9.45 21.26 -23.35
C PRO A 119 -9.67 19.80 -23.73
N GLU A 120 -8.77 18.90 -23.33
CA GLU A 120 -8.94 17.47 -23.59
C GLU A 120 -10.10 16.91 -22.79
N LEU A 121 -10.20 17.30 -21.52
CA LEU A 121 -11.30 16.88 -20.66
C LEU A 121 -12.66 17.37 -21.19
N LYS A 122 -12.72 18.61 -21.68
CA LYS A 122 -13.92 19.14 -22.33
C LYS A 122 -14.30 18.39 -23.60
N ARG A 123 -13.34 17.82 -24.34
CA ARG A 123 -13.63 16.94 -25.48
C ARG A 123 -14.20 15.60 -25.01
N ASP A 124 -13.58 14.97 -24.02
CA ASP A 124 -14.04 13.69 -23.47
C ASP A 124 -15.46 13.78 -22.88
N ILE A 125 -15.77 14.87 -22.14
CA ILE A 125 -17.10 15.11 -21.56
C ILE A 125 -18.21 15.14 -22.62
N LYS A 126 -17.92 15.63 -23.84
CA LYS A 126 -18.92 15.68 -24.92
C LYS A 126 -19.33 14.30 -25.42
N HIS A 127 -18.56 13.26 -25.13
CA HIS A 127 -18.79 11.90 -25.62
C HIS A 127 -19.33 10.98 -24.52
N TRP A 128 -19.41 11.46 -23.28
CA TRP A 128 -19.99 10.69 -22.18
C TRP A 128 -21.52 10.81 -22.14
N PRO A 129 -22.24 9.71 -21.90
CA PRO A 129 -23.68 9.72 -21.75
C PRO A 129 -24.14 10.18 -20.35
N PHE A 130 -23.23 10.26 -19.38
CA PHE A 130 -23.50 10.72 -18.02
C PHE A 130 -23.05 12.18 -17.82
N LYS A 131 -23.65 12.86 -16.83
CA LYS A 131 -23.37 14.28 -16.55
C LYS A 131 -22.15 14.43 -15.64
N SER A 132 -21.33 15.45 -15.91
CA SER A 132 -20.28 15.92 -15.01
C SER A 132 -20.72 17.22 -14.32
N LEU A 133 -20.54 17.30 -13.00
CA LEU A 133 -20.85 18.46 -12.17
C LEU A 133 -19.54 19.08 -11.68
N ARG A 134 -19.44 20.41 -11.81
CA ARG A 134 -18.32 21.18 -11.28
C ARG A 134 -18.51 21.42 -9.79
N ARG A 135 -17.51 21.07 -8.98
CA ARG A 135 -17.42 21.48 -7.57
C ARG A 135 -16.50 22.70 -7.44
N THR A 136 -16.83 23.61 -6.52
CA THR A 136 -16.16 24.89 -6.28
C THR A 136 -14.66 24.74 -5.99
N ALA A 137 -14.27 23.62 -5.38
CA ALA A 137 -12.90 23.17 -5.25
C ALA A 137 -12.78 21.82 -5.96
N ASN A 138 -11.95 21.77 -7.02
CA ASN A 138 -11.61 20.55 -7.78
C ASN A 138 -11.48 19.33 -6.83
N PRO A 139 -12.10 18.17 -7.13
CA PRO A 139 -12.33 17.65 -8.48
C PRO A 139 -13.79 17.71 -8.99
N LEU A 140 -13.95 17.52 -10.31
CA LEU A 140 -15.23 17.26 -10.99
C LEU A 140 -15.90 16.02 -10.40
N LEU A 141 -17.21 16.10 -10.19
CA LEU A 141 -18.04 14.98 -9.78
C LEU A 141 -18.75 14.40 -11.01
N LEU A 142 -18.79 13.07 -11.13
CA LEU A 142 -19.64 12.41 -12.09
C LEU A 142 -20.98 12.10 -11.41
N SER A 143 -22.08 12.51 -12.04
CA SER A 143 -23.42 12.33 -11.48
C SER A 143 -24.24 11.37 -12.34
N SER A 144 -24.85 10.41 -11.66
CA SER A 144 -25.93 9.56 -12.18
C SER A 144 -27.28 10.25 -11.93
N THR A 145 -28.22 10.11 -12.86
CA THR A 145 -29.57 10.71 -12.76
C THR A 145 -30.41 10.05 -11.65
N ARG A 146 -30.16 8.77 -11.34
CA ARG A 146 -30.92 8.01 -10.34
C ARG A 146 -30.38 8.12 -8.91
N MET A 147 -29.16 8.60 -8.72
CA MET A 147 -28.63 8.86 -7.39
C MET A 147 -28.58 10.36 -7.16
N ARG A 148 -29.39 10.87 -6.21
CA ARG A 148 -29.20 12.22 -5.65
C ARG A 148 -27.78 12.31 -5.10
N THR A 149 -26.90 12.91 -5.90
CA THR A 149 -25.48 13.13 -5.62
C THR A 149 -24.70 11.85 -5.29
N ALA A 150 -24.53 10.95 -6.27
CA ALA A 150 -23.45 9.97 -6.21
C ALA A 150 -22.10 10.69 -6.11
N HIS A 151 -21.64 10.91 -4.89
CA HIS A 151 -20.28 11.36 -4.63
C HIS A 151 -19.34 10.20 -4.93
N LEU A 152 -18.99 9.99 -6.22
CA LEU A 152 -17.77 9.28 -6.56
C LEU A 152 -16.60 10.20 -6.18
N LEU A 153 -16.36 10.30 -4.87
CA LEU A 153 -15.31 11.11 -4.30
C LEU A 153 -13.98 10.45 -4.62
N LEU A 154 -13.27 11.00 -5.61
CA LEU A 154 -11.82 10.85 -5.76
C LEU A 154 -11.09 11.60 -4.62
N ARG A 155 -11.49 11.40 -3.36
CA ARG A 155 -10.78 11.93 -2.20
C ARG A 155 -9.60 10.99 -1.96
N LYS A 156 -8.38 11.53 -1.87
CA LYS A 156 -7.35 10.86 -1.07
C LYS A 156 -7.95 10.69 0.33
N SER A 157 -8.15 9.47 0.78
CA SER A 157 -8.37 9.22 2.20
C SER A 157 -7.15 9.77 2.95
N PRO A 158 -7.33 10.61 3.99
CA PRO A 158 -6.24 10.83 4.92
C PRO A 158 -5.92 9.48 5.57
N LEU A 159 -4.64 9.12 5.56
CA LEU A 159 -4.10 8.02 6.35
C LEU A 159 -4.26 8.33 7.84
#